data_AF-A0A6I9UWI9-F1
#
_entry.id   AF-A0A6I9UWI9-F1
#
_cell.length_a   1.000
_cell.length_b   1.000
_cell.length_c   1.000
_cell.angle_alpha   90.00
_cell.angle_beta   90.00
_cell.angle_gamma   90.00
#
_symmetry.space_group_name_H-M   'P 1'
#
loop_
_entity.id
_entity.type
_entity.pdbx_description
1 polymer ?
#
loop_
_entity_poly.entity_id
_entity_poly.type
_entity_poly.pdbx_seq_one_letter_code
_entity_poly.pdbx_strand_id
1 'polypeptide(L)'
;MTSSLVRLNIVIPLLLLFNPGTEAGLINIFAGTINIAAGVVSTFIPTSIFSYTANKLIGFSLTTVAGVVDKICTIGLRIKKHILWSGVDLTQIKFQLRTACSKYTYSLRDAWKLLNNSDFHPSRKVVIMVSGWTQTVNHSDTIDKMATVFNCRGDVNFLALDMDQYLNTFYTWAVQNTDSIALGLAQGLTMLKEVIPIENIQLIGHSLGAHIVGQAGRYFTEKTGEKLPYITGLDPAKTCLSADQRIGRDDAHKVEILHTNPGVLGIAEPLGHIDLYASYLRPNANGCWNVVCSHTRAVDYYVEFLYPGNKSGFLAKRCASWEHLRAEQCTGKNYAMGNIDYWAEGEIYALDLNPQSPFGRDSLSKYGSREWDCGLCQR
;
A
#
# COMPACT_ATOMS: atom_id res chain seq x y z
N MET A 1 -48.26 17.21 53.78
CA MET A 1 -47.00 17.77 54.29
C MET A 1 -45.95 17.62 53.20
N THR A 2 -45.46 18.77 52.75
CA THR A 2 -44.59 19.01 51.60
C THR A 2 -43.12 18.73 51.91
N SER A 3 -42.34 18.33 50.90
CA SER A 3 -40.89 18.50 50.88
C SER A 3 -40.44 18.78 49.44
N SER A 4 -39.98 20.01 49.22
CA SER A 4 -39.67 20.63 47.94
C SER A 4 -38.23 20.39 47.51
N LEU A 5 -38.04 20.17 46.21
CA LEU A 5 -36.75 20.20 45.51
C LEU A 5 -36.40 21.65 45.12
N VAL A 6 -35.19 22.08 45.46
CA VAL A 6 -34.62 23.38 45.06
C VAL A 6 -33.98 23.25 43.66
N ARG A 7 -34.44 24.06 42.70
CA ARG A 7 -33.72 24.36 41.45
C ARG A 7 -33.07 25.73 41.60
N LEU A 8 -31.76 25.82 41.39
CA LEU A 8 -31.02 27.08 41.34
C LEU A 8 -30.87 27.50 39.86
N ASN A 9 -31.52 28.61 39.50
CA ASN A 9 -31.30 29.34 38.25
C ASN A 9 -30.18 30.36 38.48
N ILE A 10 -29.18 30.41 37.61
CA ILE A 10 -28.27 31.56 37.48
C ILE A 10 -28.25 31.98 36.01
N VAL A 11 -28.63 33.24 35.79
CA VAL A 11 -28.66 33.99 34.53
C VAL A 11 -27.61 35.08 34.63
N ILE A 12 -26.65 35.16 33.69
CA ILE A 12 -25.88 36.39 33.37
C ILE A 12 -25.41 36.31 31.89
N PRO A 13 -25.08 37.41 31.18
CA PRO A 13 -25.90 37.97 30.12
C PRO A 13 -25.23 37.93 28.73
N LEU A 14 -26.08 38.12 27.71
CA LEU A 14 -25.75 38.20 26.29
C LEU A 14 -25.08 39.55 25.97
N LEU A 15 -23.86 39.52 25.42
CA LEU A 15 -23.25 40.66 24.72
C LEU A 15 -22.98 40.25 23.27
N LEU A 16 -23.87 40.72 22.40
CA LEU A 16 -23.81 40.63 20.95
C LEU A 16 -22.79 41.65 20.43
N LEU A 17 -21.77 41.20 19.71
CA LEU A 17 -21.13 41.99 18.66
C LEU A 17 -21.08 41.15 17.40
N PHE A 18 -21.84 41.62 16.41
CA PHE A 18 -21.89 41.12 15.05
C PHE A 18 -20.59 41.45 14.29
N ASN A 19 -20.06 40.48 13.53
CA ASN A 19 -19.55 40.71 12.19
C ASN A 19 -19.61 39.38 11.39
N PRO A 20 -20.01 39.38 10.09
CA PRO A 20 -20.58 38.21 9.43
C PRO A 20 -19.52 37.39 8.68
N GLY A 21 -19.66 36.06 8.71
CA GLY A 21 -18.92 35.18 7.81
C GLY A 21 -18.76 33.77 8.36
N THR A 22 -19.56 32.85 7.81
CA THR A 22 -19.51 31.38 7.95
C THR A 22 -20.11 30.78 9.23
N GLU A 23 -21.34 30.28 9.08
CA GLU A 23 -22.03 29.43 10.06
C GLU A 23 -21.28 28.10 10.25
N ALA A 24 -20.61 27.95 11.39
CA ALA A 24 -20.23 26.65 11.93
C ALA A 24 -21.34 26.17 12.87
N GLY A 25 -22.33 25.47 12.31
CA GLY A 25 -23.36 24.78 13.07
C GLY A 25 -22.79 23.53 13.76
N LEU A 26 -22.73 23.56 15.08
CA LEU A 26 -22.48 22.42 15.96
C LEU A 26 -23.54 21.34 15.74
N ILE A 27 -23.15 20.13 15.31
CA ILE A 27 -24.06 18.98 15.19
C ILE A 27 -23.95 18.11 16.46
N ASN A 28 -25.02 18.14 17.25
CA ASN A 28 -25.35 17.18 18.32
C ASN A 28 -25.51 15.76 17.73
N ILE A 29 -24.75 14.78 18.24
CA ILE A 29 -24.94 13.36 17.92
C ILE A 29 -25.22 12.61 19.22
N PHE A 30 -26.46 12.67 19.73
CA PHE A 30 -27.00 11.69 20.69
C PHE A 30 -28.53 11.80 20.70
N ALA A 31 -29.21 11.00 19.87
CA ALA A 31 -30.56 10.47 20.13
C ALA A 31 -31.02 9.62 18.93
N GLY A 32 -31.38 8.35 19.17
CA GLY A 32 -31.98 7.49 18.16
C GLY A 32 -32.19 6.08 18.69
N THR A 33 -33.33 5.86 19.34
CA THR A 33 -33.82 4.63 19.97
C THR A 33 -34.03 3.46 18.99
N ILE A 34 -33.67 2.26 19.44
CA ILE A 34 -33.83 0.97 18.75
C ILE A 34 -35.30 0.53 18.79
N ASN A 35 -35.83 0.06 17.65
CA ASN A 35 -36.97 -0.86 17.63
C ASN A 35 -36.68 -2.00 16.65
N ILE A 36 -36.80 -3.24 17.15
CA ILE A 36 -36.55 -4.49 16.44
C ILE A 36 -37.90 -5.04 15.98
N ALA A 37 -38.13 -5.10 14.67
CA ALA A 37 -39.13 -5.97 14.07
C ALA A 37 -38.78 -6.23 12.60
N ALA A 38 -38.57 -7.52 12.29
CA ALA A 38 -38.56 -8.13 10.96
C ALA A 38 -37.64 -7.52 9.87
N GLY A 39 -36.49 -8.17 9.67
CA GLY A 39 -36.10 -8.60 8.32
C GLY A 39 -35.73 -7.56 7.27
N VAL A 40 -35.14 -6.42 7.63
CA VAL A 40 -34.29 -5.62 6.72
C VAL A 40 -33.25 -4.91 7.60
N VAL A 41 -31.98 -5.37 7.59
CA VAL A 41 -30.90 -4.59 8.22
C VAL A 41 -30.54 -3.47 7.25
N SER A 42 -31.32 -2.39 7.26
CA SER A 42 -30.94 -1.13 6.65
C SER A 42 -29.85 -0.50 7.52
N THR A 43 -28.59 -0.77 7.18
CA THR A 43 -27.42 -0.13 7.77
C THR A 43 -27.40 1.36 7.39
N PHE A 44 -28.11 2.19 8.15
CA PHE A 44 -27.87 3.62 8.18
C PHE A 44 -26.66 3.91 9.08
N ILE A 45 -25.46 3.61 8.55
CA ILE A 45 -24.22 4.24 9.01
C ILE A 45 -23.95 5.36 8.01
N PRO A 46 -23.75 6.63 8.43
CA PRO A 46 -23.73 7.76 7.50
C PRO A 46 -22.69 7.58 6.39
N THR A 47 -23.17 7.21 5.21
CA THR A 47 -22.42 7.14 3.94
C THR A 47 -21.79 8.49 3.57
N SER A 48 -22.22 9.57 4.22
CA SER A 48 -21.74 10.94 4.06
C SER A 48 -20.37 11.24 4.69
N ILE A 49 -19.83 10.42 5.61
CA ILE A 49 -18.48 10.69 6.16
C ILE A 49 -17.39 10.23 5.17
N PHE A 50 -17.60 9.14 4.44
CA PHE A 50 -16.55 8.52 3.62
C PHE A 50 -16.72 8.66 2.11
N SER A 51 -17.96 8.85 1.60
CA SER A 51 -18.14 9.27 0.19
C SER A 51 -17.66 10.72 -0.03
N TYR A 52 -17.60 11.52 1.05
CA TYR A 52 -17.07 12.87 1.03
C TYR A 52 -15.53 12.92 1.05
N THR A 53 -14.85 11.91 1.62
CA THR A 53 -13.38 11.97 1.81
C THR A 53 -12.56 11.64 0.57
N ALA A 54 -13.05 10.83 -0.37
CA ALA A 54 -12.31 10.60 -1.61
C ALA A 54 -12.21 11.88 -2.47
N ASN A 55 -13.26 12.71 -2.48
CA ASN A 55 -13.33 13.93 -3.28
C ASN A 55 -12.98 15.22 -2.52
N LYS A 56 -12.69 15.17 -1.20
CA LYS A 56 -12.30 16.34 -0.38
C LYS A 56 -10.93 16.24 0.31
N LEU A 57 -10.14 15.18 0.09
CA LEU A 57 -8.74 15.15 0.57
C LEU A 57 -7.84 16.17 -0.14
N ILE A 58 -8.34 16.84 -1.19
CA ILE A 58 -7.75 18.01 -1.84
C ILE A 58 -7.89 19.23 -0.91
N GLY A 59 -6.98 19.38 0.05
CA GLY A 59 -6.83 20.63 0.82
C GLY A 59 -6.82 20.53 2.35
N PHE A 60 -6.81 19.34 2.94
CA PHE A 60 -6.63 19.21 4.40
C PHE A 60 -5.15 19.25 4.81
N SER A 61 -4.88 19.76 6.02
CA SER A 61 -3.53 19.74 6.60
C SER A 61 -3.10 18.30 6.92
N LEU A 62 -1.79 18.06 6.84
CA LEU A 62 -1.14 16.76 7.10
C LEU A 62 -1.56 16.14 8.44
N THR A 63 -1.76 16.95 9.47
CA THR A 63 -2.17 16.53 10.82
C THR A 63 -3.62 16.05 10.86
N THR A 64 -4.50 16.64 10.06
CA THR A 64 -5.90 16.21 9.95
C THR A 64 -6.01 14.84 9.27
N VAL A 65 -5.19 14.56 8.25
CA VAL A 65 -5.23 13.26 7.55
C VAL A 65 -4.63 12.13 8.38
N ALA A 66 -3.48 12.36 9.05
CA ALA A 66 -2.89 11.36 9.95
C ALA A 66 -3.83 10.99 11.11
N GLY A 67 -4.48 11.99 11.71
CA GLY A 67 -5.48 11.77 12.77
C GLY A 67 -6.74 11.05 12.30
N VAL A 68 -7.03 11.01 11.00
CA VAL A 68 -8.17 10.26 10.43
C VAL A 68 -7.86 8.76 10.37
N VAL A 69 -6.65 8.34 9.99
CA VAL A 69 -6.26 6.92 9.94
C VAL A 69 -6.30 6.30 11.35
N ASP A 70 -5.78 6.99 12.36
CA ASP A 70 -5.77 6.51 13.75
C ASP A 70 -7.20 6.41 14.33
N LYS A 71 -8.09 7.35 13.97
CA LYS A 71 -9.51 7.29 14.34
C LYS A 71 -10.23 6.14 13.65
N ILE A 72 -9.94 5.88 12.38
CA ILE A 72 -10.49 4.73 11.63
C ILE A 72 -10.07 3.42 12.28
N CYS A 73 -8.80 3.29 12.66
CA CYS A 73 -8.26 2.13 13.38
C CYS A 73 -9.01 1.88 14.70
N THR A 74 -9.23 2.94 15.47
CA THR A 74 -9.96 2.88 16.75
C THR A 74 -11.40 2.42 16.57
N ILE A 75 -12.10 2.90 15.53
CA ILE A 75 -13.47 2.51 15.22
C ILE A 75 -13.52 1.06 14.68
N GLY A 76 -12.60 0.68 13.79
CA GLY A 76 -12.53 -0.66 13.21
C GLY A 76 -12.34 -1.77 14.24
N LEU A 77 -11.48 -1.54 15.24
CA LEU A 77 -11.27 -2.47 16.35
C LEU A 77 -12.55 -2.68 17.18
N ARG A 78 -13.40 -1.65 17.34
CA ARG A 78 -14.69 -1.76 18.04
C ARG A 78 -15.72 -2.55 17.22
N ILE A 79 -15.72 -2.40 15.90
CA ILE A 79 -16.66 -3.07 14.99
C ILE A 79 -16.35 -4.58 14.87
N LYS A 80 -15.07 -5.00 14.95
CA LYS A 80 -14.66 -6.42 14.93
C LYS A 80 -15.42 -7.28 15.97
N LYS A 81 -15.94 -6.67 17.03
CA LYS A 81 -16.64 -7.36 18.11
C LYS A 81 -18.13 -7.65 17.82
N HIS A 82 -18.74 -7.05 16.80
CA HIS A 82 -20.21 -6.99 16.66
C HIS A 82 -20.82 -7.33 15.28
N ILE A 83 -20.03 -7.61 14.23
CA ILE A 83 -20.55 -7.95 12.89
C ILE A 83 -20.09 -9.34 12.45
N LEU A 84 -21.01 -10.16 11.93
CA LEU A 84 -20.74 -11.41 11.23
C LEU A 84 -20.10 -11.10 9.86
N TRP A 85 -18.77 -11.03 9.83
CA TRP A 85 -17.99 -10.89 8.60
C TRP A 85 -18.01 -12.22 7.83
N SER A 86 -18.57 -12.22 6.61
CA SER A 86 -18.42 -13.33 5.66
C SER A 86 -17.00 -13.26 5.11
N GLY A 87 -16.14 -14.20 5.53
CA GLY A 87 -14.72 -14.19 5.20
C GLY A 87 -14.38 -14.18 3.71
N VAL A 88 -13.08 -14.07 3.40
CA VAL A 88 -12.57 -14.07 2.03
C VAL A 88 -12.73 -15.46 1.40
N ASP A 89 -13.38 -15.52 0.23
CA ASP A 89 -13.40 -16.73 -0.61
C ASP A 89 -12.14 -16.77 -1.48
N LEU A 90 -11.19 -17.62 -1.09
CA LEU A 90 -9.91 -17.77 -1.78
C LEU A 90 -10.04 -18.21 -3.25
N THR A 91 -11.20 -18.75 -3.67
CA THR A 91 -11.43 -19.12 -5.08
C THR A 91 -11.65 -17.92 -5.99
N GLN A 92 -11.97 -16.76 -5.43
CA GLN A 92 -12.12 -15.51 -6.19
C GLN A 92 -10.80 -14.76 -6.36
N ILE A 93 -9.76 -15.10 -5.60
CA ILE A 93 -8.43 -14.51 -5.76
C ILE A 93 -7.70 -15.22 -6.89
N LYS A 94 -7.10 -14.47 -7.80
CA LYS A 94 -6.52 -15.00 -9.04
C LYS A 94 -5.20 -14.32 -9.38
N PHE A 95 -4.33 -15.04 -10.08
CA PHE A 95 -3.22 -14.42 -10.80
C PHE A 95 -3.72 -13.89 -12.13
N GLN A 96 -3.39 -12.64 -12.45
CA GLN A 96 -3.56 -12.08 -13.80
C GLN A 96 -2.18 -11.91 -14.44
N LEU A 97 -1.85 -12.75 -15.41
CA LEU A 97 -0.71 -12.53 -16.30
C LEU A 97 -0.99 -11.32 -17.19
N ARG A 98 -0.10 -10.33 -17.14
CA ARG A 98 -0.18 -9.14 -17.98
C ARG A 98 0.92 -9.19 -19.02
N THR A 99 0.53 -9.10 -20.28
CA THR A 99 1.44 -8.91 -21.40
C THR A 99 1.21 -7.52 -21.98
N ALA A 100 1.97 -7.12 -23.00
CA ALA A 100 1.77 -5.83 -23.63
C ALA A 100 0.35 -5.71 -24.23
N CYS A 101 -0.17 -6.80 -24.80
CA CYS A 101 -1.41 -6.83 -25.57
C CYS A 101 -2.55 -7.62 -24.93
N SER A 102 -2.28 -8.45 -23.92
CA SER A 102 -3.27 -9.39 -23.39
C SER A 102 -3.23 -9.51 -21.87
N LYS A 103 -4.36 -9.96 -21.31
CA LYS A 103 -4.55 -10.22 -19.89
C LYS A 103 -5.15 -11.62 -19.75
N TYR A 104 -4.51 -12.48 -18.97
CA TYR A 104 -4.97 -13.85 -18.73
C TYR A 104 -5.10 -14.12 -17.25
N THR A 105 -6.22 -14.70 -16.82
CA THR A 105 -6.52 -14.88 -15.39
C THR A 105 -6.54 -16.36 -15.04
N TYR A 106 -5.86 -16.72 -13.94
CA TYR A 106 -5.71 -18.08 -13.43
C TYR A 106 -6.05 -18.14 -11.95
N SER A 107 -6.80 -19.17 -11.54
CA SER A 107 -7.00 -19.45 -10.12
C SER A 107 -5.65 -19.73 -9.44
N LEU A 108 -5.48 -19.26 -8.20
CA LEU A 108 -4.26 -19.54 -7.42
C LEU A 108 -4.03 -21.06 -7.24
N ARG A 109 -5.11 -21.85 -7.17
CA ARG A 109 -5.03 -23.32 -7.07
C ARG A 109 -4.58 -24.00 -8.35
N ASP A 110 -4.70 -23.30 -9.48
CA ASP A 110 -4.35 -23.79 -10.81
C ASP A 110 -3.18 -22.99 -11.41
N ALA A 111 -2.28 -22.46 -10.57
CA ALA A 111 -1.17 -21.63 -11.04
C ALA A 111 -0.28 -22.34 -12.08
N TRP A 112 -0.18 -23.68 -12.01
CA TRP A 112 0.51 -24.51 -13.01
C TRP A 112 -0.01 -24.34 -14.45
N LYS A 113 -1.27 -23.92 -14.63
CA LYS A 113 -1.86 -23.65 -15.96
C LYS A 113 -1.20 -22.46 -16.67
N LEU A 114 -0.45 -21.62 -15.96
CA LEU A 114 0.39 -20.57 -16.57
C LEU A 114 1.35 -21.15 -17.60
N LEU A 115 1.89 -22.36 -17.38
CA LEU A 115 2.80 -23.03 -18.31
C LEU A 115 2.19 -23.33 -19.68
N ASN A 116 0.86 -23.40 -19.77
CA ASN A 116 0.16 -23.66 -21.02
C ASN A 116 -0.13 -22.39 -21.83
N ASN A 117 0.21 -21.21 -21.28
CA ASN A 117 0.05 -19.94 -21.98
C ASN A 117 1.29 -19.66 -22.84
N SER A 118 1.09 -19.39 -24.13
CA SER A 118 2.17 -19.06 -25.07
C SER A 118 2.97 -17.82 -24.68
N ASP A 119 2.36 -16.89 -23.95
CA ASP A 119 2.99 -15.65 -23.51
C ASP A 119 3.70 -15.77 -22.15
N PHE A 120 3.56 -16.92 -21.47
CA PHE A 120 4.29 -17.21 -20.25
C PHE A 120 5.56 -18.00 -20.58
N HIS A 121 6.70 -17.49 -20.17
CA HIS A 121 8.00 -18.11 -20.47
C HIS A 121 8.64 -18.64 -19.18
N PRO A 122 8.66 -19.96 -18.94
CA PRO A 122 9.12 -20.54 -17.66
C PRO A 122 10.60 -20.26 -17.34
N SER A 123 11.41 -19.93 -18.34
CA SER A 123 12.81 -19.53 -18.16
C SER A 123 13.00 -18.09 -17.65
N ARG A 124 11.94 -17.29 -17.63
CA ARG A 124 11.96 -15.90 -17.13
C ARG A 124 11.57 -15.86 -15.66
N LYS A 125 12.03 -14.82 -14.96
CA LYS A 125 11.61 -14.55 -13.58
C LYS A 125 10.10 -14.30 -13.52
N VAL A 126 9.49 -14.57 -12.38
CA VAL A 126 8.11 -14.21 -12.09
C VAL A 126 8.10 -13.10 -11.05
N VAL A 127 7.50 -11.96 -11.40
CA VAL A 127 7.24 -10.87 -10.46
C VAL A 127 5.75 -10.79 -10.22
N ILE A 128 5.35 -10.86 -8.94
CA ILE A 128 3.95 -10.77 -8.53
C ILE A 128 3.73 -9.45 -7.80
N MET A 129 2.83 -8.62 -8.32
CA MET A 129 2.46 -7.33 -7.74
C MET A 129 1.11 -7.40 -7.03
N VAL A 130 1.06 -6.84 -5.82
CA VAL A 130 -0.16 -6.68 -5.03
C VAL A 130 -0.42 -5.18 -4.79
N SER A 131 -1.55 -4.68 -5.28
CA SER A 131 -1.94 -3.28 -5.18
C SER A 131 -2.53 -2.90 -3.80
N GLY A 132 -2.82 -1.61 -3.62
CA GLY A 132 -3.37 -1.07 -2.37
C GLY A 132 -4.90 -1.07 -2.28
N TRP A 133 -5.41 -0.39 -1.24
CA TRP A 133 -6.84 -0.17 -1.02
C TRP A 133 -7.52 0.52 -2.21
N THR A 134 -8.74 0.10 -2.57
CA THR A 134 -9.56 0.61 -3.70
C THR A 134 -8.97 0.44 -5.11
N GLN A 135 -7.77 -0.15 -5.24
CA GLN A 135 -7.18 -0.45 -6.54
C GLN A 135 -7.64 -1.82 -7.03
N THR A 136 -8.12 -1.87 -8.28
CA THR A 136 -8.53 -3.11 -8.93
C THR A 136 -7.54 -3.49 -10.04
N VAL A 137 -7.40 -4.77 -10.34
CA VAL A 137 -6.42 -5.26 -11.33
C VAL A 137 -6.64 -4.68 -12.74
N ASN A 138 -7.87 -4.28 -13.05
CA ASN A 138 -8.25 -3.69 -14.34
C ASN A 138 -8.37 -2.16 -14.34
N HIS A 139 -8.39 -1.51 -13.18
CA HIS A 139 -8.46 -0.05 -13.03
C HIS A 139 -7.46 0.43 -11.98
N SER A 140 -6.19 0.11 -12.20
CA SER A 140 -5.10 0.49 -11.31
C SER A 140 -3.92 1.01 -12.12
N ASP A 141 -3.68 2.32 -12.00
CA ASP A 141 -2.47 2.96 -12.51
C ASP A 141 -1.22 2.24 -12.00
N THR A 142 -1.21 1.79 -10.74
CA THR A 142 -0.11 1.00 -10.18
C THR A 142 0.17 -0.27 -10.97
N ILE A 143 -0.86 -1.06 -11.27
CA ILE A 143 -0.70 -2.33 -12.00
C ILE A 143 -0.35 -2.07 -13.47
N ASP A 144 -0.97 -1.07 -14.10
CA ASP A 144 -0.75 -0.75 -15.51
C ASP A 144 0.68 -0.24 -15.75
N LYS A 145 1.19 0.64 -14.89
CA LYS A 145 2.58 1.14 -14.96
C LYS A 145 3.60 0.03 -14.76
N MET A 146 3.38 -0.82 -13.75
CA MET A 146 4.26 -1.96 -13.45
C MET A 146 4.27 -2.98 -14.59
N ALA A 147 3.10 -3.33 -15.13
CA ALA A 147 3.00 -4.20 -16.30
C ALA A 147 3.78 -3.62 -17.49
N THR A 148 3.60 -2.32 -17.77
CA THR A 148 4.28 -1.65 -18.88
C THR A 148 5.80 -1.74 -18.76
N VAL A 149 6.37 -1.41 -17.60
CA VAL A 149 7.84 -1.45 -17.44
C VAL A 149 8.39 -2.88 -17.48
N PHE A 150 7.70 -3.87 -16.91
CA PHE A 150 8.15 -5.26 -17.01
C PHE A 150 8.05 -5.83 -18.42
N ASN A 151 7.00 -5.46 -19.17
CA ASN A 151 6.92 -5.77 -20.60
C ASN A 151 8.04 -5.10 -21.39
N CYS A 152 8.41 -3.86 -21.06
CA CYS A 152 9.52 -3.15 -21.69
C CYS A 152 10.87 -3.85 -21.46
N ARG A 153 11.10 -4.38 -20.25
CA ARG A 153 12.32 -5.13 -19.95
C ARG A 153 12.37 -6.48 -20.67
N GLY A 154 11.23 -7.13 -20.86
CA GLY A 154 11.11 -8.39 -21.60
C GLY A 154 11.71 -9.63 -20.91
N ASP A 155 12.25 -9.49 -19.70
CA ASP A 155 12.96 -10.55 -18.96
C ASP A 155 12.13 -11.19 -17.83
N VAL A 156 10.85 -10.80 -17.68
CA VAL A 156 9.98 -11.22 -16.57
C VAL A 156 8.58 -11.61 -17.07
N ASN A 157 7.97 -12.61 -16.44
CA ASN A 157 6.53 -12.82 -16.45
C ASN A 157 5.91 -11.97 -15.32
N PHE A 158 5.17 -10.92 -15.67
CA PHE A 158 4.51 -10.07 -14.68
C PHE A 158 3.11 -10.58 -14.36
N LEU A 159 2.88 -10.88 -13.09
CA LEU A 159 1.58 -11.28 -12.54
C LEU A 159 1.07 -10.17 -11.62
N ALA A 160 -0.20 -9.81 -11.77
CA ALA A 160 -0.91 -9.01 -10.77
C ALA A 160 -1.83 -9.93 -9.96
N LEU A 161 -1.95 -9.69 -8.65
CA LEU A 161 -2.93 -10.39 -7.83
C LEU A 161 -4.30 -9.71 -7.95
N ASP A 162 -5.26 -10.41 -8.56
CA ASP A 162 -6.66 -10.00 -8.63
C ASP A 162 -7.36 -10.37 -7.31
N MET A 163 -7.74 -9.33 -6.57
CA MET A 163 -8.40 -9.39 -5.26
C MET A 163 -9.49 -8.32 -5.14
N ASP A 164 -10.01 -7.87 -6.29
CA ASP A 164 -10.82 -6.66 -6.45
C ASP A 164 -12.01 -6.59 -5.48
N GLN A 165 -12.67 -7.73 -5.26
CA GLN A 165 -13.87 -7.84 -4.42
C GLN A 165 -13.60 -7.66 -2.92
N TYR A 166 -12.34 -7.76 -2.49
CA TYR A 166 -11.98 -7.78 -1.07
C TYR A 166 -11.31 -6.50 -0.59
N LEU A 167 -10.69 -5.72 -1.48
CA LEU A 167 -10.07 -4.44 -1.11
C LEU A 167 -10.88 -3.21 -1.54
N ASN A 168 -11.85 -3.35 -2.45
CA ASN A 168 -12.79 -2.27 -2.77
C ASN A 168 -13.96 -2.23 -1.77
N THR A 169 -13.63 -2.03 -0.50
CA THR A 169 -14.59 -2.02 0.62
C THR A 169 -14.16 -1.02 1.68
N PHE A 170 -14.86 -0.93 2.82
CA PHE A 170 -14.42 -0.07 3.92
C PHE A 170 -13.00 -0.41 4.36
N TYR A 171 -12.18 0.61 4.62
CA TYR A 171 -10.76 0.43 4.93
C TYR A 171 -10.51 -0.59 6.07
N THR A 172 -11.33 -0.58 7.10
CA THR A 172 -11.24 -1.52 8.22
C THR A 172 -11.48 -2.97 7.82
N TRP A 173 -12.42 -3.22 6.89
CA TRP A 173 -12.67 -4.54 6.33
C TRP A 173 -11.57 -4.94 5.35
N ALA A 174 -11.07 -4.00 4.53
CA ALA A 174 -9.93 -4.23 3.65
C ALA A 174 -8.69 -4.66 4.45
N VAL A 175 -8.41 -3.99 5.57
CA VAL A 175 -7.34 -4.38 6.51
C VAL A 175 -7.58 -5.77 7.09
N GLN A 176 -8.81 -6.10 7.49
CA GLN A 176 -9.15 -7.44 8.01
C GLN A 176 -9.00 -8.56 6.96
N ASN A 177 -9.22 -8.24 5.69
CA ASN A 177 -9.12 -9.20 4.59
C ASN A 177 -7.65 -9.54 4.23
N THR A 178 -6.67 -8.70 4.61
CA THR A 178 -5.25 -8.87 4.25
C THR A 178 -4.69 -10.25 4.60
N ASP A 179 -5.00 -10.73 5.81
CA ASP A 179 -4.57 -12.03 6.35
C ASP A 179 -5.02 -13.21 5.46
N SER A 180 -6.31 -13.24 5.12
CA SER A 180 -6.86 -14.29 4.27
C SER A 180 -6.37 -14.19 2.82
N ILE A 181 -6.21 -12.97 2.28
CA ILE A 181 -5.64 -12.77 0.94
C ILE A 181 -4.19 -13.27 0.89
N ALA A 182 -3.39 -12.95 1.91
CA ALA A 182 -2.01 -13.41 2.04
C ALA A 182 -1.92 -14.94 2.13
N LEU A 183 -2.83 -15.58 2.87
CA LEU A 183 -2.92 -17.04 2.91
C LEU A 183 -3.21 -17.64 1.52
N GLY A 184 -4.13 -17.03 0.76
CA GLY A 184 -4.40 -17.41 -0.62
C GLY A 184 -3.17 -17.28 -1.50
N LEU A 185 -2.47 -16.14 -1.45
CA LEU A 185 -1.24 -15.91 -2.21
C LEU A 185 -0.15 -16.93 -1.84
N ALA A 186 0.04 -17.25 -0.56
CA ALA A 186 0.98 -18.28 -0.12
C ALA A 186 0.64 -19.68 -0.68
N GLN A 187 -0.65 -20.02 -0.80
CA GLN A 187 -1.08 -21.25 -1.49
C GLN A 187 -0.72 -21.22 -2.97
N GLY A 188 -0.98 -20.10 -3.67
CA GLY A 188 -0.61 -19.92 -5.07
C GLY A 188 0.90 -20.02 -5.29
N LEU A 189 1.70 -19.46 -4.39
CA LEU A 189 3.16 -19.58 -4.40
C LEU A 189 3.62 -21.03 -4.22
N THR A 190 2.95 -21.80 -3.35
CA THR A 190 3.23 -23.23 -3.19
C THR A 190 2.96 -23.99 -4.49
N MET A 191 1.95 -23.60 -5.29
CA MET A 191 1.70 -24.23 -6.59
C MET A 191 2.71 -23.80 -7.65
N LEU A 192 3.11 -22.53 -7.62
CA LEU A 192 4.04 -21.96 -8.59
C LEU A 192 5.46 -22.50 -8.40
N LYS A 193 5.91 -22.75 -7.16
CA LYS A 193 7.25 -23.27 -6.88
C LYS A 193 7.51 -24.67 -7.46
N GLU A 194 6.46 -25.45 -7.70
CA GLU A 194 6.57 -26.78 -8.32
C GLU A 194 7.00 -26.70 -9.80
N VAL A 195 6.87 -25.52 -10.41
CA VAL A 195 7.13 -25.31 -11.84
C VAL A 195 8.08 -24.15 -12.14
N ILE A 196 8.30 -23.26 -11.18
CA ILE A 196 9.22 -22.13 -11.26
C ILE A 196 10.18 -22.20 -10.07
N PRO A 197 11.51 -22.14 -10.29
CA PRO A 197 12.46 -22.10 -9.19
C PRO A 197 12.18 -20.91 -8.25
N ILE A 198 12.24 -21.14 -6.94
CA ILE A 198 11.88 -20.13 -5.93
C ILE A 198 12.75 -18.87 -6.04
N GLU A 199 14.01 -19.01 -6.42
CA GLU A 199 14.96 -17.92 -6.64
C GLU A 199 14.54 -16.96 -7.78
N ASN A 200 13.61 -17.40 -8.63
CA ASN A 200 13.06 -16.63 -9.73
C ASN A 200 11.74 -15.93 -9.38
N ILE A 201 11.23 -16.05 -8.15
CA ILE A 201 9.98 -15.43 -7.70
C ILE A 201 10.29 -14.21 -6.84
N GLN A 202 9.73 -13.06 -7.21
CA GLN A 202 9.75 -11.83 -6.41
C GLN A 202 8.34 -11.35 -6.14
N LEU A 203 8.09 -10.88 -4.92
CA LEU A 203 6.85 -10.18 -4.58
C LEU A 203 7.09 -8.68 -4.46
N ILE A 204 6.12 -7.89 -4.91
CA ILE A 204 6.09 -6.45 -4.75
C ILE A 204 4.70 -6.07 -4.23
N GLY A 205 4.64 -5.24 -3.20
CA GLY A 205 3.38 -4.79 -2.63
C GLY A 205 3.38 -3.28 -2.41
N HIS A 206 2.32 -2.59 -2.82
CA HIS A 206 2.12 -1.16 -2.55
C HIS A 206 1.05 -0.95 -1.48
N SER A 207 1.25 0.00 -0.56
CA SER A 207 0.24 0.36 0.44
C SER A 207 -0.17 -0.84 1.31
N LEU A 208 -1.47 -1.20 1.35
CA LEU A 208 -1.94 -2.45 1.98
C LEU A 208 -1.33 -3.71 1.36
N GLY A 209 -1.05 -3.69 0.05
CA GLY A 209 -0.43 -4.79 -0.66
C GLY A 209 0.95 -5.15 -0.13
N ALA A 210 1.69 -4.19 0.45
CA ALA A 210 2.98 -4.44 1.10
C ALA A 210 2.83 -5.42 2.27
N HIS A 211 1.80 -5.26 3.09
CA HIS A 211 1.51 -6.18 4.19
C HIS A 211 1.08 -7.56 3.68
N ILE A 212 0.25 -7.60 2.64
CA ILE A 212 -0.20 -8.85 2.02
C ILE A 212 0.99 -9.67 1.51
N VAL A 213 1.96 -9.05 0.80
CA VAL A 213 3.14 -9.79 0.31
C VAL A 213 4.06 -10.24 1.45
N GLY A 214 4.21 -9.44 2.51
CA GLY A 214 4.96 -9.83 3.70
C GLY A 214 4.35 -11.04 4.42
N GLN A 215 3.05 -10.95 4.73
CA GLN A 215 2.28 -12.06 5.31
C GLN A 215 2.33 -13.31 4.42
N ALA A 216 2.22 -13.15 3.10
CA ALA A 216 2.28 -14.28 2.17
C ALA A 216 3.65 -14.96 2.16
N GLY A 217 4.75 -14.19 2.20
CA GLY A 217 6.11 -14.72 2.33
C GLY A 217 6.30 -15.49 3.64
N ARG A 218 5.75 -14.98 4.74
CA ARG A 218 5.76 -15.67 6.03
C ARG A 218 4.98 -16.97 6.03
N TYR A 219 3.73 -16.97 5.57
CA TYR A 219 2.92 -18.19 5.47
C TYR A 219 3.53 -19.21 4.51
N PHE A 220 4.13 -18.74 3.42
CA PHE A 220 4.87 -19.62 2.51
C PHE A 220 6.04 -20.29 3.23
N THR A 221 6.81 -19.53 4.02
CA THR A 221 7.93 -20.05 4.82
C THR A 221 7.44 -21.06 5.87
N GLU A 222 6.40 -20.73 6.61
CA GLU A 222 5.80 -21.62 7.62
C GLU A 222 5.33 -22.95 7.00
N LYS A 223 4.77 -22.89 5.79
CA LYS A 223 4.24 -24.07 5.10
C LYS A 223 5.31 -24.93 4.45
N THR A 224 6.37 -24.32 3.93
CA THR A 224 7.35 -25.02 3.06
C THR A 224 8.72 -25.19 3.70
N GLY A 225 9.05 -24.41 4.73
CA GLY A 225 10.41 -24.29 5.28
C GLY A 225 11.37 -23.45 4.43
N GLU A 226 10.91 -22.89 3.31
CA GLU A 226 11.74 -22.12 2.36
C GLU A 226 11.34 -20.64 2.38
N LYS A 227 12.31 -19.72 2.28
CA LYS A 227 12.05 -18.27 2.18
C LYS A 227 12.12 -17.81 0.74
N LEU A 228 11.27 -16.86 0.37
CA LEU A 228 11.40 -16.14 -0.90
C LEU A 228 12.72 -15.36 -0.94
N PRO A 229 13.35 -15.19 -2.11
CA PRO A 229 14.62 -14.49 -2.21
C PRO A 229 14.45 -12.98 -1.91
N TYR A 230 13.37 -12.37 -2.41
CA TYR A 230 13.23 -10.93 -2.37
C TYR A 230 11.77 -10.47 -2.34
N ILE A 231 11.46 -9.56 -1.40
CA ILE A 231 10.19 -8.84 -1.32
C ILE A 231 10.47 -7.34 -1.33
N THR A 232 9.67 -6.59 -2.09
CA THR A 232 9.69 -5.13 -2.09
C THR A 232 8.39 -4.57 -1.54
N GLY A 233 8.46 -3.71 -0.52
CA GLY A 233 7.34 -2.92 -0.01
C GLY A 233 7.42 -1.47 -0.48
N LEU A 234 6.39 -1.01 -1.20
CA LEU A 234 6.27 0.37 -1.68
C LEU A 234 5.31 1.14 -0.77
N ASP A 235 5.88 2.02 0.05
CA ASP A 235 5.23 2.86 1.05
C ASP A 235 4.16 2.10 1.87
N PRO A 236 4.55 1.11 2.70
CA PRO A 236 3.62 0.26 3.44
C PRO A 236 2.63 1.09 4.27
N ALA A 237 1.33 0.84 4.12
CA ALA A 237 0.29 1.68 4.69
C ALA A 237 0.25 1.64 6.22
N LYS A 238 -0.07 2.76 6.85
CA LYS A 238 -0.46 2.79 8.27
C LYS A 238 -1.79 2.08 8.46
N THR A 239 -1.77 1.04 9.30
CA THR A 239 -2.92 0.19 9.59
C THR A 239 -3.03 -0.11 11.08
N CYS A 240 -4.16 -0.68 11.48
CA CYS A 240 -4.35 -1.28 12.81
C CYS A 240 -3.81 -2.70 12.94
N LEU A 241 -3.02 -3.18 11.95
CA LEU A 241 -2.35 -4.47 12.05
C LEU A 241 -1.36 -4.46 13.21
N SER A 242 -1.29 -5.56 13.94
CA SER A 242 -0.24 -5.78 14.94
C SER A 242 1.13 -5.88 14.25
N ALA A 243 2.21 -5.71 15.01
CA ALA A 243 3.56 -5.68 14.44
C ALA A 243 3.91 -6.97 13.68
N ASP A 244 3.45 -8.12 14.21
CA ASP A 244 3.56 -9.44 13.60
C ASP A 244 2.66 -9.64 12.38
N GLN A 245 1.73 -8.74 12.06
CA GLN A 245 0.91 -8.81 10.84
C GLN A 245 1.40 -7.87 9.73
N ARG A 246 2.35 -6.98 10.05
CA ARG A 246 2.94 -6.07 9.07
C ARG A 246 4.02 -6.81 8.27
N ILE A 247 4.40 -6.19 7.15
CA ILE A 247 5.61 -6.58 6.43
C ILE A 247 6.82 -6.36 7.33
N GLY A 248 7.73 -7.33 7.36
CA GLY A 248 8.90 -7.32 8.21
C GLY A 248 10.07 -8.09 7.59
N ARG A 249 11.25 -7.95 8.17
CA ARG A 249 12.51 -8.59 7.73
C ARG A 249 12.37 -10.09 7.55
N ASP A 250 11.64 -10.75 8.43
CA ASP A 250 11.57 -12.22 8.43
C ASP A 250 10.77 -12.81 7.26
N ASP A 251 10.04 -11.98 6.51
CA ASP A 251 9.10 -12.43 5.46
C ASP A 251 9.80 -12.96 4.19
N ALA A 252 11.09 -12.69 4.02
CA ALA A 252 11.91 -13.19 2.92
C ALA A 252 13.39 -13.22 3.31
N HIS A 253 14.25 -13.76 2.44
CA HIS A 253 15.70 -13.59 2.58
C HIS A 253 16.06 -12.11 2.57
N LYS A 254 15.50 -11.32 1.66
CA LYS A 254 15.67 -9.87 1.67
C LYS A 254 14.35 -9.14 1.49
N VAL A 255 14.17 -8.09 2.29
CA VAL A 255 13.00 -7.21 2.28
C VAL A 255 13.49 -5.79 2.14
N GLU A 256 13.14 -5.13 1.04
CA GLU A 256 13.48 -3.72 0.78
C GLU A 256 12.22 -2.88 0.79
N ILE A 257 12.26 -1.77 1.52
CA ILE A 257 11.11 -0.88 1.70
C ILE A 257 11.45 0.48 1.11
N LEU A 258 10.55 1.03 0.31
CA LEU A 258 10.64 2.40 -0.20
C LEU A 258 9.59 3.27 0.48
N HIS A 259 10.02 4.20 1.32
CA HIS A 259 9.20 5.16 2.04
C HIS A 259 9.10 6.47 1.27
N THR A 260 7.88 6.91 0.99
CA THR A 260 7.59 8.17 0.27
C THR A 260 6.54 9.06 0.96
N ASN A 261 5.77 8.51 1.90
CA ASN A 261 4.87 9.27 2.77
C ASN A 261 4.98 8.85 4.25
N PRO A 262 6.21 8.79 4.81
CA PRO A 262 6.44 8.23 6.13
C PRO A 262 5.72 9.05 7.20
N GLY A 263 5.00 8.36 8.08
CA GLY A 263 4.32 8.97 9.22
C GLY A 263 2.94 9.53 8.92
N VAL A 264 2.47 9.51 7.67
CA VAL A 264 1.15 10.03 7.26
C VAL A 264 0.24 8.91 6.75
N LEU A 265 0.34 8.52 5.48
CA LEU A 265 -0.30 7.32 4.96
C LEU A 265 0.63 6.11 5.03
N GLY A 266 1.94 6.31 4.91
CA GLY A 266 2.96 5.27 5.10
C GLY A 266 3.43 5.14 6.55
N ILE A 267 3.85 3.95 6.93
CA ILE A 267 4.58 3.69 8.19
C ILE A 267 5.91 4.44 8.13
N ALA A 268 6.33 5.06 9.24
CA ALA A 268 7.61 5.76 9.25
C ALA A 268 8.74 4.80 9.63
N GLU A 269 8.48 3.93 10.59
CA GLU A 269 9.44 3.02 11.20
C GLU A 269 10.12 2.12 10.16
N PRO A 270 11.40 1.75 10.35
CA PRO A 270 12.06 0.76 9.50
C PRO A 270 11.37 -0.61 9.62
N LEU A 271 11.05 -1.21 8.48
CA LEU A 271 10.34 -2.50 8.40
C LEU A 271 11.20 -3.58 7.76
N GLY A 272 12.09 -3.22 6.84
CA GLY A 272 12.85 -4.14 6.01
C GLY A 272 14.27 -4.40 6.50
N HIS A 273 15.00 -5.17 5.70
CA HIS A 273 16.45 -5.29 5.80
C HIS A 273 17.11 -3.99 5.34
N ILE A 274 16.53 -3.38 4.30
CA ILE A 274 16.90 -2.09 3.73
C ILE A 274 15.65 -1.21 3.72
N ASP A 275 15.75 -0.03 4.33
CA ASP A 275 14.69 0.98 4.31
C ASP A 275 15.20 2.25 3.60
N LEU A 276 14.62 2.53 2.43
CA LEU A 276 14.96 3.66 1.56
C LEU A 276 13.95 4.78 1.78
N TYR A 277 14.42 5.98 2.13
CA TYR A 277 13.59 7.14 2.37
C TYR A 277 13.78 8.18 1.26
N ALA A 278 12.82 8.25 0.33
CA ALA A 278 12.93 9.03 -0.90
C ALA A 278 12.92 10.56 -0.70
N SER A 279 12.54 10.99 0.49
CA SER A 279 12.53 12.41 0.89
C SER A 279 12.91 12.55 2.36
N TYR A 280 13.89 11.75 2.79
CA TYR A 280 14.25 11.63 4.20
C TYR A 280 12.99 11.33 5.04
N LEU A 281 12.81 11.99 6.19
CA LEU A 281 11.59 11.88 7.00
C LEU A 281 10.52 12.90 6.65
N ARG A 282 10.65 13.62 5.52
CA ARG A 282 9.61 14.56 5.09
C ARG A 282 8.39 13.76 4.62
N PRO A 283 7.19 14.14 5.07
CA PRO A 283 5.99 13.40 4.69
C PRO A 283 5.63 13.61 3.22
N ASN A 284 5.99 14.75 2.61
CA ASN A 284 5.75 14.97 1.19
C ASN A 284 6.94 14.48 0.38
N ALA A 285 6.68 13.57 -0.56
CA ALA A 285 7.67 13.18 -1.54
C ALA A 285 8.04 14.38 -2.42
N ASN A 286 9.27 14.42 -2.95
CA ASN A 286 9.73 15.51 -3.80
C ASN A 286 8.77 15.72 -4.99
N GLY A 287 8.30 16.96 -5.18
CA GLY A 287 7.34 17.33 -6.23
C GLY A 287 5.88 16.96 -5.96
N CYS A 288 5.53 16.51 -4.76
CA CYS A 288 4.14 16.26 -4.35
C CYS A 288 3.62 17.33 -3.39
N TRP A 289 2.38 17.77 -3.63
CA TRP A 289 1.68 18.78 -2.81
C TRP A 289 0.63 18.19 -1.87
N ASN A 290 0.34 16.90 -1.99
CA ASN A 290 -0.60 16.20 -1.14
C ASN A 290 -0.10 14.80 -0.79
N VAL A 291 -0.74 14.22 0.22
CA VAL A 291 -0.37 12.92 0.81
C VAL A 291 -0.62 11.75 -0.13
N VAL A 292 -1.67 11.82 -0.97
CA VAL A 292 -1.99 10.76 -1.94
C VAL A 292 -0.92 10.71 -3.01
N CYS A 293 -0.52 11.85 -3.58
CA CYS A 293 0.61 11.95 -4.50
C CYS A 293 1.87 11.36 -3.87
N SER A 294 2.16 11.72 -2.62
CA SER A 294 3.36 11.24 -1.92
C SER A 294 3.31 9.72 -1.70
N HIS A 295 2.15 9.16 -1.35
CA HIS A 295 1.96 7.73 -1.14
C HIS A 295 2.03 6.92 -2.45
N THR A 296 1.50 7.46 -3.55
CA THR A 296 1.59 6.81 -4.86
C THR A 296 2.95 7.00 -5.53
N ARG A 297 3.73 8.01 -5.11
CA ARG A 297 5.06 8.30 -5.67
C ARG A 297 6.04 7.14 -5.53
N ALA A 298 5.89 6.27 -4.51
CA ALA A 298 6.70 5.07 -4.38
C ALA A 298 6.62 4.18 -5.64
N VAL A 299 5.44 4.08 -6.26
CA VAL A 299 5.25 3.34 -7.51
C VAL A 299 5.96 4.05 -8.66
N ASP A 300 5.81 5.36 -8.80
CA ASP A 300 6.49 6.11 -9.87
C ASP A 300 8.02 5.98 -9.81
N TYR A 301 8.60 6.13 -8.61
CA TYR A 301 10.03 5.96 -8.39
C TYR A 301 10.48 4.54 -8.71
N TYR A 302 9.74 3.52 -8.25
CA TYR A 302 10.08 2.12 -8.53
C TYR A 302 9.97 1.79 -10.02
N VAL A 303 8.93 2.30 -10.70
CA VAL A 303 8.73 2.11 -12.13
C VAL A 303 9.87 2.76 -12.92
N GLU A 304 10.24 4.02 -12.62
CA GLU A 304 11.37 4.66 -13.30
C GLU A 304 12.69 3.90 -13.06
N PHE A 305 12.92 3.42 -11.83
CA PHE A 305 14.07 2.56 -11.48
C PHE A 305 14.14 1.28 -12.33
N LEU A 306 12.99 0.67 -12.62
CA LEU A 306 12.91 -0.58 -13.37
C LEU A 306 13.19 -0.42 -14.86
N TYR A 307 13.05 0.79 -15.43
CA TYR A 307 13.32 1.02 -16.85
C TYR A 307 14.79 0.71 -17.18
N PRO A 308 15.06 0.06 -18.34
CA PRO A 308 16.41 -0.21 -18.78
C PRO A 308 17.28 1.06 -18.80
N GLY A 309 18.45 1.00 -18.18
CA GLY A 309 19.40 2.12 -18.11
C GLY A 309 19.20 3.10 -16.95
N ASN A 310 18.12 3.02 -16.17
CA ASN A 310 17.86 3.99 -15.10
C ASN A 310 18.38 3.59 -13.71
N LYS A 311 18.79 2.32 -13.50
CA LYS A 311 19.20 1.81 -12.19
C LYS A 311 20.30 2.66 -11.50
N SER A 312 21.23 3.23 -12.27
CA SER A 312 22.31 4.08 -11.74
C SER A 312 21.80 5.36 -11.09
N GLY A 313 20.61 5.84 -11.48
CA GLY A 313 20.00 7.06 -10.93
C GLY A 313 19.43 6.91 -9.52
N PHE A 314 19.32 5.67 -8.99
CA PHE A 314 18.67 5.36 -7.72
C PHE A 314 19.68 4.89 -6.67
N LEU A 315 20.65 5.75 -6.38
CA LEU A 315 21.71 5.50 -5.39
C LEU A 315 21.35 6.15 -4.05
N ALA A 316 21.11 5.32 -3.04
CA ALA A 316 20.76 5.76 -1.70
C ALA A 316 22.02 5.86 -0.82
N LYS A 317 22.02 6.77 0.15
CA LYS A 317 23.14 7.02 1.05
C LYS A 317 22.81 6.60 2.47
N ARG A 318 23.63 5.71 3.05
CA ARG A 318 23.39 5.16 4.39
C ARG A 318 23.38 6.26 5.45
N CYS A 319 22.38 6.23 6.31
CA CYS A 319 22.25 7.09 7.48
C CYS A 319 22.71 6.31 8.72
N ALA A 320 23.44 6.98 9.63
CA ALA A 320 23.91 6.33 10.86
C ALA A 320 22.79 6.11 11.88
N SER A 321 21.76 6.97 11.86
CA SER A 321 20.62 6.89 12.77
C SER A 321 19.39 7.62 12.20
N TRP A 322 18.26 7.45 12.88
CA TRP A 322 17.02 8.20 12.63
C TRP A 322 17.21 9.72 12.71
N GLU A 323 18.09 10.18 13.60
CA GLU A 323 18.42 11.60 13.77
C GLU A 323 19.16 12.15 12.56
N HIS A 324 20.13 11.40 12.02
CA HIS A 324 20.84 11.79 10.80
C HIS A 324 19.91 11.82 9.59
N LEU A 325 18.97 10.87 9.51
CA LEU A 325 17.95 10.89 8.47
C LEU A 325 17.06 12.13 8.61
N ARG A 326 16.61 12.46 9.83
CA ARG A 326 15.80 13.66 10.11
C ARG A 326 16.53 14.95 9.77
N ALA A 327 17.82 15.03 10.12
CA ALA A 327 18.66 16.20 9.91
C ALA A 327 19.16 16.32 8.46
N GLU A 328 18.83 15.37 7.58
CA GLU A 328 19.31 15.30 6.20
C GLU A 328 20.86 15.20 6.10
N GLN A 329 21.48 14.53 7.06
CA GLN A 329 22.95 14.44 7.25
C GLN A 329 23.47 13.00 7.07
N CYS A 330 23.06 12.32 6.00
CA CYS A 330 23.51 10.96 5.72
C CYS A 330 24.85 10.95 4.96
N THR A 331 25.87 10.36 5.56
CA THR A 331 27.27 10.38 5.05
C THR A 331 27.86 8.99 4.81
N GLY A 332 27.10 7.93 5.07
CA GLY A 332 27.58 6.56 4.95
C GLY A 332 27.72 6.07 3.51
N LYS A 333 27.98 4.77 3.37
CA LYS A 333 28.18 4.10 2.07
C LYS A 333 26.92 4.21 1.20
N ASN A 334 27.17 4.21 -0.11
CA ASN A 334 26.11 4.17 -1.11
C ASN A 334 25.54 2.76 -1.23
N TYR A 335 24.23 2.68 -1.47
CA TYR A 335 23.49 1.47 -1.75
C TYR A 335 22.67 1.68 -3.01
N ALA A 336 22.83 0.79 -3.99
CA ALA A 336 22.00 0.79 -5.19
C ALA A 336 20.67 0.10 -4.89
N MET A 337 19.56 0.81 -5.10
CA MET A 337 18.22 0.26 -4.94
C MET A 337 18.05 -1.06 -5.71
N GLY A 338 17.43 -2.07 -5.08
CA GLY A 338 17.25 -3.39 -5.68
C GLY A 338 18.50 -4.27 -5.76
N ASN A 339 19.60 -3.92 -5.08
CA ASN A 339 20.81 -4.75 -5.05
C ASN A 339 20.62 -5.99 -4.15
N ILE A 340 20.20 -7.12 -4.72
CA ILE A 340 19.90 -8.35 -3.98
C ILE A 340 21.11 -8.96 -3.27
N ASP A 341 22.32 -8.81 -3.82
CA ASP A 341 23.54 -9.43 -3.30
C ASP A 341 24.12 -8.71 -2.06
N TYR A 342 23.69 -7.47 -1.83
CA TYR A 342 24.10 -6.71 -0.66
C TYR A 342 23.27 -7.12 0.57
N TRP A 343 23.95 -7.69 1.56
CA TRP A 343 23.36 -7.99 2.86
C TRP A 343 23.57 -6.85 3.84
N ALA A 344 22.48 -6.44 4.48
CA ALA A 344 22.50 -5.60 5.67
C ALA A 344 21.23 -5.84 6.49
N GLU A 345 21.29 -5.52 7.77
CA GLU A 345 20.20 -5.78 8.69
C GLU A 345 19.66 -4.48 9.29
N GLY A 346 18.49 -4.05 8.80
CA GLY A 346 17.78 -2.89 9.33
C GLY A 346 18.43 -1.55 9.05
N GLU A 347 19.13 -1.45 7.94
CA GLU A 347 19.84 -0.23 7.60
C GLU A 347 18.92 0.77 6.90
N ILE A 348 19.07 2.03 7.31
CA ILE A 348 18.28 3.17 6.83
C ILE A 348 19.11 3.97 5.84
N TYR A 349 18.50 4.32 4.72
CA TYR A 349 19.15 5.06 3.65
C TYR A 349 18.30 6.26 3.23
N ALA A 350 18.94 7.40 2.99
CA ALA A 350 18.34 8.51 2.28
C ALA A 350 18.48 8.30 0.77
N LEU A 351 17.37 8.29 0.05
CA LEU A 351 17.35 8.19 -1.41
C LEU A 351 16.94 9.55 -1.97
N ASP A 352 17.90 10.34 -2.43
CA ASP A 352 17.67 11.72 -2.84
C ASP A 352 17.29 11.80 -4.33
N LEU A 353 16.01 12.05 -4.61
CA LEU A 353 15.43 12.03 -5.97
C LEU A 353 14.95 13.41 -6.41
N ASN A 354 14.88 13.64 -7.72
CA ASN A 354 14.35 14.87 -8.30
C ASN A 354 12.82 15.00 -8.04
N PRO A 355 12.28 16.24 -8.04
CA PRO A 355 10.84 16.46 -7.88
C PRO A 355 10.02 16.11 -9.13
N GLN A 356 10.65 15.96 -10.29
CA GLN A 356 10.01 15.61 -11.56
C GLN A 356 10.85 14.56 -12.28
N SER A 357 10.23 13.78 -13.17
CA SER A 357 10.94 12.78 -13.97
C SER A 357 11.92 13.45 -14.97
N PRO A 358 13.15 12.93 -15.15
CA PRO A 358 13.74 11.78 -14.45
C PRO A 358 13.92 12.03 -12.95
N PHE A 359 13.35 11.15 -12.12
CA PHE A 359 13.44 11.20 -10.67
C PHE A 359 14.82 10.78 -10.17
N GLY A 360 15.43 9.75 -10.76
CA GLY A 360 16.80 9.38 -10.43
C GLY A 360 17.79 10.47 -10.89
N ARG A 361 18.79 10.81 -10.06
CA ARG A 361 19.70 11.94 -10.32
C ARG A 361 20.56 11.78 -11.57
N ASP A 362 20.92 10.54 -11.88
CA ASP A 362 21.67 10.15 -13.07
C ASP A 362 20.86 9.19 -13.97
N SER A 363 19.53 9.29 -13.90
CA SER A 363 18.65 8.53 -14.80
C SER A 363 18.76 9.07 -16.22
N LEU A 364 18.93 8.18 -17.20
CA LEU A 364 19.12 8.55 -18.59
C LEU A 364 17.84 9.03 -19.29
N SER A 365 16.65 8.78 -18.71
CA SER A 365 15.39 8.86 -19.46
C SER A 365 14.20 9.42 -18.67
N LYS A 366 13.27 10.06 -19.39
CA LYS A 366 11.97 10.52 -18.86
C LYS A 366 10.93 9.42 -18.95
N TYR A 367 10.31 9.11 -17.82
CA TYR A 367 9.10 8.31 -17.74
C TYR A 367 7.98 8.90 -18.63
N GLY A 368 7.44 8.11 -19.57
CA GLY A 368 6.36 8.53 -20.47
C GLY A 368 6.76 9.43 -21.65
N SER A 369 8.05 9.49 -22.00
CA SER A 369 8.50 10.13 -23.24
C SER A 369 8.28 9.24 -24.47
N ARG A 370 8.00 9.85 -25.63
CA ARG A 370 7.84 9.16 -26.94
C ARG A 370 9.05 8.29 -27.33
N GLU A 371 10.20 8.53 -26.72
CA GLU A 371 11.43 7.77 -27.00
C GLU A 371 11.38 6.33 -26.46
N TRP A 372 10.38 5.97 -25.63
CA TRP A 372 10.21 4.61 -25.11
C TRP A 372 8.74 4.19 -25.00
N ASP A 373 8.01 4.09 -26.12
CA ASP A 373 6.73 3.35 -26.24
C ASP A 373 6.93 1.82 -26.06
N CYS A 374 7.91 1.39 -25.28
CA CYS A 374 8.22 -0.01 -25.03
C CYS A 374 7.24 -0.62 -24.03
N GLY A 375 6.95 -1.91 -24.17
CA GLY A 375 6.02 -2.62 -23.30
C GLY A 375 4.54 -2.27 -23.49
N LEU A 376 4.22 -1.33 -24.38
CA LEU A 376 2.88 -1.06 -24.87
C LEU A 376 2.54 -2.01 -26.03
N CYS A 377 1.25 -2.31 -26.21
CA CYS A 377 0.80 -3.03 -27.39
C CYS A 377 0.96 -2.15 -28.63
N GLN A 378 1.84 -2.55 -29.55
CA GLN A 378 1.93 -1.93 -30.87
C GLN A 378 0.69 -2.34 -31.68
N ARG A 379 -0.10 -1.35 -32.10
CA ARG A 379 -1.32 -1.56 -32.87
C ARG A 379 -1.06 -1.67 -34.36
#